data_AF-A0A832PUY9-F1
#
_entry.id   AF-A0A832PUY9-F1
#
_cell.length_a   1.000
_cell.length_b   1.000
_cell.length_c   1.000
_cell.angle_alpha   90.00
_cell.angle_beta   90.00
_cell.angle_gamma   90.00
#
_symmetry.space_group_name_H-M   'P 1'
#
loop_
_entity.id
_entity.type
_entity.pdbx_description
1 polymer ?
#
loop_
_entity_poly.entity_id
_entity_poly.type
_entity_poly.pdbx_seq_one_letter_code
_entity_poly.pdbx_strand_id
1 'polypeptide(L)'
;MTATQQTASIPAMGGFSAEGTPGTNGTNGTNGSRGDSCSSAAGTIAGDHWVGDVATAGTNGTNGSGGGGGGAGGGLDAQSSCTVDAFGSAGGGGGAGGCAGQAGAIGQPGGASIAIFILGSSGGSVPVVADNYISRNAGGNGGAGGNGGMGGIGGQGGQSGLINLTPPLAYDHALGSGGFGGNGGWAGAGGAGGGGCGGNSYGILSADGLAAMPNYCDDTAGNTFSNVGGAGNGGPAGTSQGHAQGPAGANGEASNCKILN
;
A
#
# COMPACT_ATOMS: atom_id res chain seq x y z
N MET A 1 -68.54 37.66 -13.38
CA MET A 1 -67.89 36.45 -13.90
C MET A 1 -67.19 35.79 -12.74
N THR A 2 -67.78 34.71 -12.26
CA THR A 2 -67.24 33.85 -11.20
C THR A 2 -66.05 33.09 -11.78
N ALA A 3 -64.87 33.25 -11.19
CA ALA A 3 -63.69 32.47 -11.54
C ALA A 3 -63.90 31.05 -11.02
N THR A 4 -64.22 30.13 -11.92
CA THR A 4 -64.24 28.70 -11.63
C THR A 4 -62.79 28.29 -11.38
N GLN A 5 -62.44 28.00 -10.12
CA GLN A 5 -61.21 27.30 -9.79
C GLN A 5 -61.31 25.93 -10.45
N GLN A 6 -60.64 25.76 -11.59
CA GLN A 6 -60.49 24.47 -12.21
C GLN A 6 -59.42 23.74 -11.39
N THR A 7 -59.85 23.10 -10.30
CA THR A 7 -59.02 22.11 -9.62
C THR A 7 -58.64 21.08 -10.65
N ALA A 8 -57.38 21.11 -11.09
CA ALA A 8 -56.79 20.00 -11.82
C ALA A 8 -57.04 18.77 -10.95
N SER A 9 -57.87 17.85 -11.43
CA SER A 9 -58.09 16.59 -10.77
C SER A 9 -56.74 15.90 -10.69
N ILE A 10 -56.14 15.88 -9.49
CA ILE A 10 -54.94 15.10 -9.20
C ILE A 10 -55.27 13.68 -9.64
N PRO A 11 -54.65 13.15 -10.72
CA PRO A 11 -54.91 11.78 -11.11
C PRO A 11 -54.59 10.89 -9.92
N ALA A 12 -55.50 9.95 -9.66
CA ALA A 12 -55.49 9.08 -8.50
C ALA A 12 -54.07 8.59 -8.18
N MET A 13 -53.61 8.97 -6.98
CA MET A 13 -52.47 8.47 -6.22
C MET A 13 -51.80 7.22 -6.81
N GLY A 14 -50.89 7.41 -7.77
CA GLY A 14 -49.71 6.55 -7.81
C GLY A 14 -48.87 6.98 -6.61
N GLY A 15 -48.84 6.20 -5.53
CA GLY A 15 -48.10 6.50 -4.30
C GLY A 15 -46.57 6.51 -4.47
N PHE A 16 -46.08 6.98 -5.62
CA PHE A 16 -44.69 7.06 -6.01
C PHE A 16 -44.23 8.51 -5.94
N SER A 17 -43.06 8.73 -5.34
CA SER A 17 -42.44 10.05 -5.27
C SER A 17 -42.06 10.55 -6.67
N ALA A 18 -42.31 11.83 -6.95
CA ALA A 18 -41.74 12.49 -8.13
C ALA A 18 -40.22 12.77 -7.93
N GLU A 19 -39.71 12.69 -6.70
CA GLU A 19 -38.31 12.96 -6.39
C GLU A 19 -37.38 11.89 -6.97
N GLY A 20 -36.29 12.36 -7.59
CA GLY A 20 -35.21 11.51 -8.03
C GLY A 20 -34.49 10.84 -6.85
N THR A 21 -34.19 9.56 -7.00
CA THR A 21 -33.43 8.82 -5.98
C THR A 21 -31.99 9.32 -5.89
N PRO A 22 -31.39 9.45 -4.69
CA PRO A 22 -29.98 9.71 -4.56
C PRO A 22 -29.13 8.64 -5.27
N GLY A 23 -28.01 9.06 -5.82
CA GLY A 23 -27.00 8.17 -6.37
C GLY A 23 -26.34 7.34 -5.27
N THR A 24 -25.89 6.14 -5.61
CA THR A 24 -25.17 5.28 -4.68
C THR A 24 -23.75 5.80 -4.42
N ASN A 25 -23.28 5.72 -3.19
CA ASN A 25 -21.88 6.03 -2.91
C ASN A 25 -20.95 4.98 -3.55
N GLY A 26 -19.77 5.44 -3.97
CA GLY A 26 -18.69 4.58 -4.38
C GLY A 26 -18.17 3.75 -3.21
N THR A 27 -17.63 2.58 -3.55
CA THR A 27 -16.95 1.68 -2.62
C THR A 27 -15.55 2.20 -2.29
N ASN A 28 -15.16 2.09 -1.02
CA ASN A 28 -13.79 2.37 -0.62
C ASN A 28 -12.83 1.33 -1.20
N GLY A 29 -11.61 1.79 -1.52
CA GLY A 29 -10.48 0.93 -1.81
C GLY A 29 -9.97 0.22 -0.57
N THR A 30 -9.29 -0.90 -0.80
CA THR A 30 -8.61 -1.72 0.19
C THR A 30 -7.18 -1.23 0.40
N ASN A 31 -6.71 -1.26 1.65
CA ASN A 31 -5.30 -0.99 1.95
C ASN A 31 -4.40 -2.07 1.35
N GLY A 32 -3.19 -1.67 0.98
CA GLY A 32 -2.14 -2.58 0.55
C GLY A 32 -1.51 -3.32 1.73
N SER A 33 -1.11 -4.56 1.51
CA SER A 33 -0.38 -5.37 2.48
C SER A 33 1.02 -4.83 2.77
N ARG A 34 1.46 -4.93 4.02
CA ARG A 34 2.86 -4.70 4.38
C ARG A 34 3.79 -5.70 3.69
N GLY A 35 5.03 -5.29 3.46
CA GLY A 35 6.15 -6.16 3.16
C GLY A 35 6.71 -6.80 4.43
N ASP A 36 7.43 -7.88 4.24
CA ASP A 36 8.14 -8.62 5.27
C ASP A 36 9.56 -8.10 5.39
N SER A 37 10.01 -7.91 6.64
CA SER A 37 11.41 -7.65 6.92
C SER A 37 12.25 -8.89 6.63
N CYS A 38 13.52 -8.69 6.34
CA CYS A 38 14.43 -9.81 6.11
C CYS A 38 14.48 -10.71 7.36
N SER A 39 14.79 -11.99 7.16
CA SER A 39 14.80 -12.98 8.24
C SER A 39 16.11 -13.77 8.33
N SER A 40 16.86 -13.87 7.23
CA SER A 40 18.14 -14.58 7.21
C SER A 40 19.30 -13.64 7.51
N ALA A 41 19.74 -13.63 8.77
CA ALA A 41 20.90 -12.87 9.23
C ALA A 41 22.20 -13.23 8.48
N ALA A 42 22.40 -14.51 8.16
CA ALA A 42 23.64 -15.02 7.58
C ALA A 42 23.89 -14.54 6.13
N GLY A 43 22.86 -14.07 5.43
CA GLY A 43 22.92 -13.82 3.99
C GLY A 43 23.12 -15.11 3.19
N THR A 44 23.46 -14.97 1.92
CA THR A 44 23.75 -16.08 1.00
C THR A 44 24.93 -15.72 0.10
N ILE A 45 25.48 -16.74 -0.57
CA ILE A 45 26.43 -16.51 -1.64
C ILE A 45 25.69 -16.55 -2.97
N ALA A 46 25.82 -15.49 -3.75
CA ALA A 46 25.32 -15.41 -5.11
C ALA A 46 26.51 -15.25 -6.07
N GLY A 47 26.83 -16.32 -6.80
CA GLY A 47 28.05 -16.38 -7.61
C GLY A 47 29.30 -16.37 -6.72
N ASP A 48 30.07 -15.30 -6.81
CA ASP A 48 31.32 -15.05 -6.08
C ASP A 48 31.20 -13.93 -5.03
N HIS A 49 29.98 -13.50 -4.70
CA HIS A 49 29.73 -12.42 -3.75
C HIS A 49 28.84 -12.88 -2.59
N TRP A 50 29.13 -12.35 -1.39
CA TRP A 50 28.16 -12.38 -0.30
C TRP A 50 27.06 -11.35 -0.54
N VAL A 51 25.82 -11.76 -0.36
CA VAL A 51 24.64 -10.92 -0.49
C VAL A 51 23.78 -11.09 0.76
N GLY A 52 23.41 -9.96 1.38
CA GLY A 52 22.49 -9.96 2.51
C GLY A 52 21.07 -10.29 2.08
N ASP A 53 20.29 -10.89 2.98
CA ASP A 53 18.86 -11.14 2.73
C ASP A 53 18.08 -9.83 2.57
N VAL A 54 17.15 -9.81 1.63
CA VAL A 54 16.40 -8.61 1.25
C VAL A 54 14.99 -8.65 1.82
N ALA A 55 14.54 -7.51 2.34
CA ALA A 55 13.14 -7.33 2.70
C ALA A 55 12.24 -7.29 1.46
N THR A 56 10.93 -7.44 1.65
CA THR A 56 9.94 -7.28 0.59
C THR A 56 9.24 -5.93 0.67
N ALA A 57 8.79 -5.43 -0.48
CA ALA A 57 8.07 -4.17 -0.56
C ALA A 57 6.64 -4.34 -0.06
N GLY A 58 6.02 -3.24 0.37
CA GLY A 58 4.57 -3.23 0.53
C GLY A 58 3.87 -3.41 -0.83
N THR A 59 2.56 -3.61 -0.80
CA THR A 59 1.72 -3.53 -2.00
C THR A 59 0.97 -2.20 -2.04
N ASN A 60 0.60 -1.75 -3.24
CA ASN A 60 -0.20 -0.55 -3.39
C ASN A 60 -1.60 -0.76 -2.80
N GLY A 61 -2.21 0.32 -2.31
CA GLY A 61 -3.65 0.32 -2.05
C GLY A 61 -4.44 0.20 -3.36
N THR A 62 -5.75 0.05 -3.25
CA THR A 62 -6.65 0.13 -4.42
C THR A 62 -7.40 1.47 -4.46
N ASN A 63 -7.75 1.90 -5.67
CA ASN A 63 -8.52 3.13 -5.87
C ASN A 63 -9.93 2.98 -5.26
N GLY A 64 -10.51 4.09 -4.82
CA GLY A 64 -11.95 4.14 -4.57
C GLY A 64 -12.72 4.12 -5.88
N SER A 65 -13.95 3.60 -5.89
CA SER A 65 -14.82 3.71 -7.07
C SER A 65 -15.59 5.04 -7.07
N GLY A 66 -16.03 5.48 -8.25
CA GLY A 66 -16.89 6.66 -8.37
C GLY A 66 -18.28 6.41 -7.80
N GLY A 67 -18.93 7.46 -7.33
CA GLY A 67 -20.35 7.43 -6.96
C GLY A 67 -21.26 7.40 -8.19
N GLY A 68 -22.47 6.87 -8.01
CA GLY A 68 -23.53 6.92 -9.01
C GLY A 68 -24.14 8.32 -9.13
N GLY A 69 -24.65 8.66 -10.31
CA GLY A 69 -25.47 9.86 -10.49
C GLY A 69 -26.83 9.73 -9.80
N GLY A 70 -27.39 10.86 -9.38
CA GLY A 70 -28.76 10.93 -8.88
C GLY A 70 -29.79 10.77 -10.00
N GLY A 71 -30.96 10.25 -9.66
CA GLY A 71 -32.09 10.18 -10.58
C GLY A 71 -32.64 11.58 -10.91
N ALA A 72 -33.18 11.75 -12.11
CA ALA A 72 -33.93 12.97 -12.43
C ALA A 72 -35.29 12.98 -11.70
N GLY A 73 -35.79 14.17 -11.41
CA GLY A 73 -37.14 14.34 -10.90
C GLY A 73 -38.20 14.16 -11.99
N GLY A 74 -39.38 13.71 -11.59
CA GLY A 74 -40.54 13.56 -12.45
C GLY A 74 -41.08 14.90 -12.96
N GLY A 75 -41.41 14.95 -14.24
CA GLY A 75 -42.15 16.05 -14.85
C GLY A 75 -43.64 15.75 -14.96
N LEU A 76 -44.42 16.75 -15.37
CA LEU A 76 -45.79 16.55 -15.85
C LEU A 76 -45.90 16.87 -17.34
N ASP A 77 -46.70 16.05 -18.02
CA ASP A 77 -47.29 16.35 -19.31
C ASP A 77 -48.70 16.87 -19.04
N ALA A 78 -48.96 18.12 -19.44
CA ALA A 78 -50.19 18.81 -19.10
C ALA A 78 -51.17 18.73 -20.27
N GLN A 79 -52.20 17.88 -20.17
CA GLN A 79 -53.15 17.68 -21.26
C GLN A 79 -54.13 18.85 -21.45
N SER A 80 -54.37 19.18 -22.74
CA SER A 80 -55.34 20.07 -23.44
C SER A 80 -55.93 21.32 -22.78
N SER A 81 -56.17 21.38 -21.47
CA SER A 81 -56.64 22.58 -20.76
C SER A 81 -55.54 23.28 -19.95
N CYS A 82 -54.37 22.63 -19.79
CA CYS A 82 -53.16 23.23 -19.25
C CYS A 82 -52.14 23.41 -20.40
N THR A 83 -51.55 24.59 -20.52
CA THR A 83 -50.74 25.00 -21.68
C THR A 83 -49.23 24.82 -21.53
N VAL A 84 -48.76 24.17 -20.45
CA VAL A 84 -47.33 24.09 -20.13
C VAL A 84 -46.95 22.71 -19.61
N ASP A 85 -46.15 21.98 -20.39
CA ASP A 85 -45.39 20.83 -19.89
C ASP A 85 -44.27 21.36 -18.98
N ALA A 86 -44.03 20.68 -17.87
CA ALA A 86 -42.89 21.01 -17.03
C ALA A 86 -42.07 19.77 -16.70
N PHE A 87 -40.76 19.88 -16.94
CA PHE A 87 -39.79 18.86 -16.63
C PHE A 87 -39.37 18.97 -15.16
N GLY A 88 -39.18 17.82 -14.51
CA GLY A 88 -38.46 17.78 -13.25
C GLY A 88 -36.98 18.14 -13.44
N SER A 89 -36.29 18.44 -12.35
CA SER A 89 -34.87 18.80 -12.42
C SER A 89 -33.95 17.59 -12.67
N ALA A 90 -32.78 17.84 -13.24
CA ALA A 90 -31.74 16.83 -13.41
C ALA A 90 -31.20 16.33 -12.07
N GLY A 91 -30.79 15.06 -12.02
CA GLY A 91 -30.06 14.52 -10.89
C GLY A 91 -28.61 15.01 -10.85
N GLY A 92 -28.02 15.00 -9.66
CA GLY A 92 -26.62 15.39 -9.44
C GLY A 92 -25.63 14.37 -9.99
N GLY A 93 -24.47 14.84 -10.47
CA GLY A 93 -23.39 13.95 -10.94
C GLY A 93 -22.71 13.19 -9.81
N GLY A 94 -22.24 11.97 -10.06
CA GLY A 94 -21.51 11.18 -9.06
C GLY A 94 -20.10 11.73 -8.78
N GLY A 95 -19.65 11.61 -7.53
CA GLY A 95 -18.30 11.99 -7.11
C GLY A 95 -17.23 11.03 -7.63
N ALA A 96 -16.03 11.54 -7.95
CA ALA A 96 -14.91 10.71 -8.39
C ALA A 96 -14.31 9.88 -7.24
N GLY A 97 -13.82 8.68 -7.52
CA GLY A 97 -13.10 7.86 -6.54
C GLY A 97 -11.71 8.42 -6.21
N GLY A 98 -11.22 8.15 -4.99
CA GLY A 98 -9.87 8.53 -4.58
C GLY A 98 -8.77 7.71 -5.26
N CYS A 99 -7.59 8.30 -5.43
CA CYS A 99 -6.39 7.62 -5.94
C CYS A 99 -5.67 6.81 -4.85
N ALA A 100 -5.22 5.61 -5.19
CA ALA A 100 -4.52 4.70 -4.28
C ALA A 100 -3.20 5.26 -3.73
N GLY A 101 -2.94 4.93 -2.46
CA GLY A 101 -1.63 5.13 -1.84
C GLY A 101 -0.57 4.18 -2.41
N GLN A 102 0.64 4.69 -2.61
CA GLN A 102 1.77 3.90 -3.12
C GLN A 102 2.44 3.08 -2.02
N ALA A 103 3.00 1.93 -2.39
CA ALA A 103 3.75 1.06 -1.50
C ALA A 103 5.03 1.71 -0.98
N GLY A 104 5.39 1.36 0.27
CA GLY A 104 6.69 1.63 0.84
C GLY A 104 7.78 0.77 0.22
N ALA A 105 8.93 1.39 -0.06
CA ALA A 105 10.10 0.72 -0.58
C ALA A 105 10.78 -0.18 0.46
N ILE A 106 11.62 -1.10 0.02
CA ILE A 106 12.34 -2.04 0.90
C ILE A 106 13.53 -1.36 1.61
N GLY A 107 13.79 -1.79 2.84
CA GLY A 107 15.07 -1.55 3.50
C GLY A 107 16.16 -2.44 2.91
N GLN A 108 17.27 -1.84 2.47
CA GLN A 108 18.41 -2.59 1.92
C GLN A 108 19.22 -3.28 3.02
N PRO A 109 19.84 -4.44 2.76
CA PRO A 109 20.71 -5.08 3.73
C PRO A 109 21.97 -4.23 4.00
N GLY A 110 22.46 -4.31 5.23
CA GLY A 110 23.73 -3.73 5.63
C GLY A 110 24.91 -4.52 5.05
N GLY A 111 26.01 -3.82 4.74
CA GLY A 111 27.22 -4.46 4.21
C GLY A 111 27.92 -5.33 5.25
N ALA A 112 28.45 -6.48 4.82
CA ALA A 112 29.24 -7.34 5.70
C ALA A 112 30.69 -6.83 5.83
N SER A 113 31.26 -7.00 7.03
CA SER A 113 32.70 -6.92 7.26
C SER A 113 33.24 -8.34 7.31
N ILE A 114 34.00 -8.73 6.28
CA ILE A 114 34.60 -10.06 6.17
C ILE A 114 36.11 -9.86 5.98
N ALA A 115 36.92 -10.40 6.89
CA ALA A 115 38.38 -10.22 6.80
C ALA A 115 39.00 -11.15 5.75
N ILE A 116 38.57 -12.42 5.71
CA ILE A 116 38.94 -13.39 4.68
C ILE A 116 37.67 -14.07 4.18
N PHE A 117 37.41 -13.97 2.88
CA PHE A 117 36.31 -14.67 2.22
C PHE A 117 36.87 -15.78 1.32
N ILE A 118 36.50 -17.02 1.61
CA ILE A 118 36.96 -18.20 0.89
C ILE A 118 35.77 -18.82 0.18
N LEU A 119 35.82 -18.82 -1.15
CA LEU A 119 34.83 -19.47 -2.00
C LEU A 119 35.39 -20.80 -2.51
N GLY A 120 34.75 -21.90 -2.14
CA GLY A 120 35.07 -23.23 -2.63
C GLY A 120 34.53 -23.45 -4.05
N SER A 121 35.26 -24.21 -4.86
CA SER A 121 34.79 -24.77 -6.12
C SER A 121 34.74 -26.30 -6.03
N SER A 122 33.79 -26.93 -6.73
CA SER A 122 33.62 -28.39 -6.66
C SER A 122 34.89 -29.12 -7.09
N GLY A 123 35.49 -29.89 -6.17
CA GLY A 123 36.74 -30.64 -6.41
C GLY A 123 38.02 -29.82 -6.30
N GLY A 124 37.95 -28.56 -5.85
CA GLY A 124 39.12 -27.72 -5.59
C GLY A 124 39.78 -28.01 -4.25
N SER A 125 41.07 -27.70 -4.14
CA SER A 125 41.77 -27.67 -2.85
C SER A 125 41.46 -26.38 -2.11
N VAL A 126 41.20 -26.50 -0.80
CA VAL A 126 41.01 -25.35 0.09
C VAL A 126 42.37 -24.74 0.50
N PRO A 127 42.47 -23.42 0.65
CA PRO A 127 43.72 -22.78 1.08
C PRO A 127 44.04 -23.14 2.54
N VAL A 128 45.31 -23.13 2.91
CA VAL A 128 45.72 -23.16 4.32
C VAL A 128 45.79 -21.73 4.82
N VAL A 129 44.95 -21.40 5.80
CA VAL A 129 44.99 -20.11 6.52
C VAL A 129 45.39 -20.42 7.94
N ALA A 130 46.66 -20.20 8.27
CA ALA A 130 47.21 -20.49 9.59
C ALA A 130 48.13 -19.39 10.12
N ASP A 131 48.23 -19.28 11.45
CA ASP A 131 49.10 -18.37 12.20
C ASP A 131 48.91 -16.87 11.86
N ASN A 132 47.68 -16.48 11.50
CA ASN A 132 47.36 -15.09 11.19
C ASN A 132 46.80 -14.35 12.40
N TYR A 133 47.01 -13.03 12.43
CA TYR A 133 46.22 -12.11 13.26
C TYR A 133 45.12 -11.48 12.41
N ILE A 134 43.87 -11.86 12.66
CA ILE A 134 42.71 -11.47 11.87
C ILE A 134 41.85 -10.52 12.69
N SER A 135 41.66 -9.30 12.18
CA SER A 135 40.77 -8.30 12.78
C SER A 135 39.54 -8.10 11.90
N ARG A 136 38.36 -8.23 12.49
CA ARG A 136 37.08 -7.92 11.83
C ARG A 136 36.46 -6.64 12.37
N ASN A 137 35.84 -5.86 11.48
CA ASN A 137 35.12 -4.64 11.86
C ASN A 137 33.62 -4.94 12.08
N ALA A 138 32.86 -3.93 12.46
CA ALA A 138 31.42 -4.03 12.57
C ALA A 138 30.77 -4.24 11.19
N GLY A 139 29.71 -5.05 11.16
CA GLY A 139 28.81 -5.09 10.01
C GLY A 139 27.96 -3.81 9.93
N GLY A 140 27.57 -3.41 8.72
CA GLY A 140 26.72 -2.24 8.50
C GLY A 140 25.30 -2.47 8.99
N ASN A 141 24.61 -1.43 9.47
CA ASN A 141 23.20 -1.56 9.85
C ASN A 141 22.31 -1.76 8.60
N GLY A 142 21.23 -2.52 8.77
CA GLY A 142 20.18 -2.65 7.76
C GLY A 142 19.42 -1.34 7.56
N GLY A 143 19.00 -1.10 6.33
CA GLY A 143 18.18 0.05 5.96
C GLY A 143 16.76 -0.05 6.51
N ALA A 144 16.18 1.09 6.88
CA ALA A 144 14.78 1.17 7.26
C ALA A 144 13.86 0.91 6.06
N GLY A 145 12.75 0.21 6.30
CA GLY A 145 11.67 0.07 5.32
C GLY A 145 10.94 1.39 5.11
N GLY A 146 10.49 1.63 3.87
CA GLY A 146 9.73 2.81 3.50
C GLY A 146 8.31 2.80 4.05
N ASN A 147 7.80 3.97 4.41
CA ASN A 147 6.40 4.12 4.81
C ASN A 147 5.48 3.97 3.60
N GLY A 148 4.29 3.41 3.84
CA GLY A 148 3.23 3.37 2.84
C GLY A 148 2.56 4.73 2.66
N GLY A 149 2.24 5.10 1.42
CA GLY A 149 1.56 6.35 1.09
C GLY A 149 0.09 6.33 1.50
N MET A 150 -0.44 7.49 1.90
CA MET A 150 -1.87 7.62 2.19
C MET A 150 -2.72 7.52 0.90
N GLY A 151 -3.90 6.91 1.02
CA GLY A 151 -4.91 6.92 -0.04
C GLY A 151 -5.62 8.28 -0.12
N GLY A 152 -6.04 8.65 -1.33
CA GLY A 152 -6.80 9.87 -1.60
C GLY A 152 -8.24 9.78 -1.11
N ILE A 153 -8.79 10.92 -0.69
CA ILE A 153 -10.20 11.06 -0.32
C ILE A 153 -11.05 11.09 -1.61
N GLY A 154 -12.20 10.41 -1.58
CA GLY A 154 -13.16 10.45 -2.69
C GLY A 154 -13.85 11.81 -2.82
N GLY A 155 -14.19 12.19 -4.05
CA GLY A 155 -14.89 13.42 -4.37
C GLY A 155 -16.35 13.41 -3.90
N GLN A 156 -16.86 14.58 -3.54
CA GLN A 156 -18.27 14.74 -3.20
C GLN A 156 -19.16 14.60 -4.44
N GLY A 157 -20.34 14.01 -4.26
CA GLY A 157 -21.39 13.99 -5.28
C GLY A 157 -21.97 15.39 -5.52
N GLY A 158 -22.40 15.64 -6.75
CA GLY A 158 -23.01 16.89 -7.16
C GLY A 158 -24.41 17.07 -6.57
N GLN A 159 -24.78 18.34 -6.37
CA GLN A 159 -26.15 18.72 -6.06
C GLN A 159 -27.07 18.46 -7.26
N SER A 160 -28.36 18.24 -7.00
CA SER A 160 -29.36 18.17 -8.05
C SER A 160 -29.60 19.53 -8.72
N GLY A 161 -30.19 19.50 -9.92
CA GLY A 161 -30.56 20.72 -10.64
C GLY A 161 -31.61 21.53 -9.89
N LEU A 162 -31.51 22.84 -9.96
CA LEU A 162 -32.55 23.73 -9.43
C LEU A 162 -33.74 23.75 -10.40
N ILE A 163 -34.95 23.63 -9.87
CA ILE A 163 -36.18 23.94 -10.62
C ILE A 163 -36.33 25.47 -10.63
N ASN A 164 -35.89 26.12 -11.70
CA ASN A 164 -35.98 27.57 -11.84
C ASN A 164 -37.04 27.93 -12.88
N LEU A 165 -38.21 28.36 -12.42
CA LEU A 165 -39.34 28.78 -13.26
C LEU A 165 -39.54 30.30 -13.13
N THR A 166 -39.68 31.01 -14.25
CA THR A 166 -39.99 32.44 -14.27
C THR A 166 -41.23 32.71 -15.12
N PRO A 167 -42.33 33.25 -14.55
CA PRO A 167 -42.55 33.52 -13.13
C PRO A 167 -42.58 32.22 -12.29
N PRO A 168 -42.26 32.27 -10.98
CA PRO A 168 -42.36 31.08 -10.13
C PRO A 168 -43.81 30.58 -10.19
N LEU A 169 -44.03 29.38 -10.72
CA LEU A 169 -45.36 28.80 -10.70
C LEU A 169 -45.81 28.66 -9.24
N ALA A 170 -47.04 29.07 -8.95
CA ALA A 170 -47.73 28.52 -7.79
C ALA A 170 -47.62 26.99 -7.89
N TYR A 171 -47.42 26.30 -6.75
CA TYR A 171 -47.24 24.85 -6.61
C TYR A 171 -48.46 24.01 -7.11
N ASP A 172 -49.06 24.35 -8.25
CA ASP A 172 -50.22 23.66 -8.83
C ASP A 172 -49.82 22.33 -9.50
N HIS A 173 -48.52 22.07 -9.65
CA HIS A 173 -47.99 20.85 -10.24
C HIS A 173 -46.89 20.23 -9.36
N ALA A 174 -47.01 18.95 -9.05
CA ALA A 174 -46.04 18.20 -8.25
C ALA A 174 -44.79 17.82 -9.07
N LEU A 175 -43.93 18.79 -9.34
CA LEU A 175 -42.63 18.58 -9.98
C LEU A 175 -41.63 17.98 -8.99
N GLY A 176 -40.90 16.96 -9.42
CA GLY A 176 -39.86 16.33 -8.62
C GLY A 176 -38.52 17.06 -8.71
N SER A 177 -37.84 17.20 -7.57
CA SER A 177 -36.41 17.52 -7.57
C SER A 177 -35.58 16.29 -7.95
N GLY A 178 -34.40 16.50 -8.52
CA GLY A 178 -33.45 15.45 -8.81
C GLY A 178 -32.80 14.95 -7.52
N GLY A 179 -32.34 13.71 -7.53
CA GLY A 179 -31.53 13.16 -6.44
C GLY A 179 -30.12 13.74 -6.44
N PHE A 180 -29.50 13.84 -5.26
CA PHE A 180 -28.08 14.13 -5.14
C PHE A 180 -27.24 13.01 -5.77
N GLY A 181 -26.08 13.34 -6.33
CA GLY A 181 -25.10 12.33 -6.72
C GLY A 181 -24.49 11.65 -5.49
N GLY A 182 -24.12 10.38 -5.62
CA GLY A 182 -23.39 9.67 -4.59
C GLY A 182 -21.95 10.16 -4.48
N ASN A 183 -21.37 10.12 -3.28
CA ASN A 183 -19.96 10.44 -3.05
C ASN A 183 -19.07 9.34 -3.63
N GLY A 184 -17.88 9.69 -4.12
CA GLY A 184 -16.86 8.73 -4.48
C GLY A 184 -16.27 8.05 -3.24
N GLY A 185 -15.84 6.80 -3.41
CA GLY A 185 -15.17 6.03 -2.36
C GLY A 185 -13.76 6.56 -2.09
N TRP A 186 -13.30 6.43 -0.84
CA TRP A 186 -11.93 6.74 -0.45
C TRP A 186 -10.99 5.64 -0.94
N ALA A 187 -9.75 5.99 -1.27
CA ALA A 187 -8.77 4.99 -1.67
C ALA A 187 -8.12 4.30 -0.45
N GLY A 188 -7.59 3.10 -0.67
CA GLY A 188 -6.75 2.44 0.32
C GLY A 188 -5.36 3.07 0.41
N ALA A 189 -4.79 3.04 1.61
CA ALA A 189 -3.37 3.36 1.83
C ALA A 189 -2.47 2.27 1.24
N GLY A 190 -1.25 2.63 0.82
CA GLY A 190 -0.24 1.66 0.42
C GLY A 190 0.38 0.97 1.64
N GLY A 191 0.80 -0.29 1.49
CA GLY A 191 1.47 -1.03 2.54
C GLY A 191 2.90 -0.54 2.78
N ALA A 192 3.40 -0.71 4.00
CA ALA A 192 4.78 -0.37 4.35
C ALA A 192 5.78 -1.39 3.81
N GLY A 193 7.02 -0.99 3.54
CA GLY A 193 8.10 -1.91 3.21
C GLY A 193 8.77 -2.51 4.44
N GLY A 194 9.32 -3.72 4.30
CA GLY A 194 10.08 -4.39 5.35
C GLY A 194 11.46 -3.76 5.60
N GLY A 195 12.00 -3.98 6.80
CA GLY A 195 13.33 -3.53 7.20
C GLY A 195 14.44 -4.48 6.74
N GLY A 196 15.57 -3.92 6.32
CA GLY A 196 16.72 -4.68 5.82
C GLY A 196 17.55 -5.34 6.93
N CYS A 197 18.33 -6.35 6.58
CA CYS A 197 19.13 -7.11 7.54
C CYS A 197 20.36 -6.32 7.96
N GLY A 198 20.77 -6.52 9.21
CA GLY A 198 22.10 -6.11 9.64
C GLY A 198 23.17 -6.89 8.88
N GLY A 199 24.26 -6.21 8.55
CA GLY A 199 25.43 -6.80 7.91
C GLY A 199 26.21 -7.68 8.87
N ASN A 200 26.83 -8.72 8.33
CA ASN A 200 27.60 -9.68 9.13
C ASN A 200 28.99 -9.16 9.47
N SER A 201 29.57 -9.72 10.52
CA SER A 201 30.97 -9.51 10.89
C SER A 201 31.65 -10.87 11.02
N TYR A 202 32.41 -11.27 10.02
CA TYR A 202 33.12 -12.55 9.99
C TYR A 202 34.64 -12.34 9.89
N GLY A 203 35.39 -13.12 10.67
CA GLY A 203 36.84 -13.21 10.50
C GLY A 203 37.16 -13.95 9.21
N ILE A 204 36.83 -15.23 9.20
CA ILE A 204 36.91 -16.09 8.01
C ILE A 204 35.50 -16.56 7.68
N LEU A 205 35.01 -16.16 6.51
CA LEU A 205 33.80 -16.70 5.92
C LEU A 205 34.20 -17.70 4.86
N SER A 206 33.76 -18.95 5.01
CA SER A 206 33.92 -20.00 4.03
C SER A 206 32.56 -20.33 3.45
N ALA A 207 32.47 -20.36 2.14
CA ALA A 207 31.29 -20.84 1.46
C ALA A 207 31.71 -21.92 0.48
N ASP A 208 31.30 -23.14 0.77
CA ASP A 208 31.34 -24.24 -0.17
C ASP A 208 29.91 -24.79 -0.27
N GLY A 209 29.49 -25.19 -1.46
CA GLY A 209 28.27 -25.98 -1.55
C GLY A 209 28.46 -27.44 -1.09
N LEU A 210 29.60 -27.80 -0.45
CA LEU A 210 30.06 -29.18 -0.26
C LEU A 210 31.12 -29.31 0.87
N ALA A 211 30.67 -29.60 2.09
CA ALA A 211 31.23 -30.38 3.23
C ALA A 211 32.75 -30.55 3.50
N ALA A 212 33.67 -29.98 2.73
CA ALA A 212 35.11 -30.25 2.78
C ALA A 212 35.94 -29.05 3.28
N MET A 213 35.30 -27.90 3.58
CA MET A 213 35.97 -26.76 4.19
C MET A 213 36.47 -27.08 5.62
N PRO A 214 37.78 -26.96 5.88
CA PRO A 214 38.32 -27.12 7.22
C PRO A 214 37.86 -25.95 8.08
N ASN A 215 37.64 -26.22 9.37
CA ASN A 215 37.38 -25.17 10.32
C ASN A 215 38.67 -24.38 10.58
N TYR A 216 38.79 -23.19 10.00
CA TYR A 216 39.96 -22.31 10.16
C TYR A 216 40.13 -21.71 11.57
N CYS A 217 39.19 -22.02 12.47
CA CYS A 217 39.26 -21.68 13.89
C CYS A 217 39.67 -22.87 14.77
N ASP A 218 40.06 -24.01 14.19
CA ASP A 218 40.68 -25.09 14.96
C ASP A 218 42.05 -24.65 15.50
N ASP A 219 42.43 -25.17 16.67
CA ASP A 219 43.69 -24.85 17.35
C ASP A 219 44.91 -25.19 16.48
N THR A 220 44.76 -26.19 15.58
CA THR A 220 45.78 -26.57 14.61
C THR A 220 46.09 -25.50 13.57
N ALA A 221 45.16 -24.57 13.31
CA ALA A 221 45.37 -23.45 12.41
C ALA A 221 46.07 -22.26 13.08
N GLY A 222 46.13 -22.16 14.41
CA GLY A 222 46.90 -21.10 15.10
C GLY A 222 46.45 -19.65 14.84
N ASN A 223 45.28 -19.43 14.22
CA ASN A 223 44.80 -18.08 13.93
C ASN A 223 44.32 -17.38 15.21
N THR A 224 44.68 -16.11 15.35
CA THR A 224 44.23 -15.24 16.44
C THR A 224 43.25 -14.20 15.91
N PHE A 225 42.13 -14.01 16.63
CA PHE A 225 41.05 -13.14 16.19
C PHE A 225 40.86 -11.96 17.14
N SER A 226 40.67 -10.78 16.55
CA SER A 226 40.21 -9.58 17.24
C SER A 226 38.98 -9.01 16.54
N ASN A 227 38.18 -8.24 17.29
CA ASN A 227 37.04 -7.53 16.75
C ASN A 227 37.02 -6.08 17.25
N VAL A 228 36.69 -5.17 16.35
CA VAL A 228 36.49 -3.73 16.66
C VAL A 228 35.00 -3.42 16.81
N GLY A 229 34.12 -4.39 16.51
CA GLY A 229 32.68 -4.29 16.68
C GLY A 229 31.93 -5.61 16.43
N GLY A 230 30.61 -5.56 16.56
CA GLY A 230 29.70 -6.70 16.34
C GLY A 230 29.04 -6.71 14.97
N ALA A 231 28.02 -7.54 14.80
CA ALA A 231 27.20 -7.48 13.61
C ALA A 231 26.33 -6.22 13.58
N GLY A 232 25.88 -5.82 12.40
CA GLY A 232 24.95 -4.70 12.24
C GLY A 232 23.58 -5.03 12.81
N ASN A 233 22.85 -3.99 13.23
CA ASN A 233 21.46 -4.13 13.63
C ASN A 233 20.56 -4.17 12.39
N GLY A 234 19.47 -4.94 12.45
CA GLY A 234 18.44 -4.89 11.43
C GLY A 234 17.69 -3.55 11.42
N GLY A 235 17.32 -3.11 10.23
CA GLY A 235 16.58 -1.86 10.03
C GLY A 235 15.12 -2.01 10.48
N PRO A 236 14.48 -0.95 11.00
CA PRO A 236 13.06 -0.99 11.34
C PRO A 236 12.19 -1.15 10.09
N ALA A 237 11.07 -1.84 10.19
CA ALA A 237 10.05 -1.83 9.13
C ALA A 237 9.38 -0.45 9.05
N GLY A 238 8.88 -0.11 7.85
CA GLY A 238 8.09 1.08 7.64
C GLY A 238 6.73 1.04 8.33
N THR A 239 6.04 2.16 8.32
CA THR A 239 4.68 2.31 8.86
C THR A 239 3.66 2.55 7.75
N SER A 240 2.41 2.13 7.97
CA SER A 240 1.30 2.35 7.04
C SER A 240 -0.03 2.42 7.80
N GLN A 241 -0.97 3.21 7.30
CA GLN A 241 -2.33 3.24 7.82
C GLN A 241 -3.04 1.91 7.52
N GLY A 242 -3.63 1.31 8.54
CA GLY A 242 -4.34 0.03 8.42
C GLY A 242 -3.50 -1.20 8.76
N HIS A 243 -2.21 -1.03 9.08
CA HIS A 243 -1.33 -2.10 9.53
C HIS A 243 -0.45 -1.66 10.71
N ALA A 244 -0.27 -2.55 11.70
CA ALA A 244 0.75 -2.35 12.72
C ALA A 244 2.15 -2.43 12.09
N GLN A 245 3.12 -1.72 12.66
CA GLN A 245 4.52 -1.78 12.23
C GLN A 245 5.02 -3.23 12.28
N GLY A 246 5.69 -3.66 11.21
CA GLY A 246 6.34 -4.97 11.16
C GLY A 246 7.55 -5.05 12.10
N PRO A 247 8.08 -6.26 12.36
CA PRO A 247 9.32 -6.41 13.10
C PRO A 247 10.46 -5.73 12.34
N ALA A 248 11.53 -5.32 13.05
CA ALA A 248 12.77 -4.96 12.38
C ALA A 248 13.34 -6.18 11.63
N GLY A 249 14.21 -5.92 10.64
CA GLY A 249 15.02 -6.96 10.03
C GLY A 249 15.85 -7.70 11.08
N ALA A 250 16.30 -8.91 10.74
CA ALA A 250 17.23 -9.63 11.60
C ALA A 250 18.54 -8.83 11.75
N ASN A 251 19.11 -8.84 12.97
CA ASN A 251 20.48 -8.39 13.17
C ASN A 251 21.42 -9.36 12.44
N GLY A 252 22.56 -8.86 11.97
CA GLY A 252 23.58 -9.73 11.38
C GLY A 252 24.18 -10.69 12.40
N GLU A 253 24.97 -11.63 11.91
CA GLU A 253 25.77 -12.54 12.72
C GLU A 253 27.21 -12.04 12.88
N ALA A 254 27.80 -12.37 14.04
CA ALA A 254 29.19 -12.07 14.36
C ALA A 254 29.90 -13.37 14.77
N SER A 255 30.89 -13.81 13.98
CA SER A 255 31.68 -15.00 14.31
C SER A 255 33.12 -14.87 13.81
N ASN A 256 34.05 -15.59 14.45
CA ASN A 256 35.43 -15.65 13.98
C ASN A 256 35.54 -16.53 12.73
N CYS A 257 34.85 -17.68 12.72
CA CYS A 257 34.70 -18.52 11.54
C CYS A 257 33.22 -18.84 11.29
N LYS A 258 32.81 -18.79 10.02
CA LYS A 258 31.48 -19.22 9.58
C LYS A 258 31.64 -20.02 8.31
N ILE A 259 30.93 -21.15 8.25
CA ILE A 259 30.74 -21.92 7.04
C ILE A 259 29.29 -21.70 6.60
N LEU A 260 29.08 -21.24 5.38
CA LEU A 260 27.78 -21.17 4.71
C LEU A 260 27.69 -22.33 3.72
N ASN A 261 26.64 -23.15 3.87
CA ASN A 261 26.32 -24.26 2.98
C ASN A 261 25.31 -23.82 1.91
#